data_AF-A0A352S2C4-F1
#
_entry.id   AF-A0A352S2C4-F1
#
_cell.length_a   1.000
_cell.length_b   1.000
_cell.length_c   1.000
_cell.angle_alpha   90.00
_cell.angle_beta   90.00
_cell.angle_gamma   90.00
#
_symmetry.space_group_name_H-M   'P 1'
#
loop_
_entity.id
_entity.type
_entity.pdbx_description
1 polymer ?
#
loop_
_entity_poly.entity_id
_entity_poly.type
_entity_poly.pdbx_seq_one_letter_code
_entity_poly.pdbx_strand_id
1 'polypeptide(L)'
;GKLILWHGWADQHISPLFTIAYYEAMQNTMGTSAVDAFARLYLVPGVGHCGGGEGNPNIDLVSRITAWVEQGTGPSSVMTYQTDTSSNVTASRPVYPYPAVAMYKGSGDWHDGANYVSGGPLYNVATAAWAGSSFYTPYTAKVQGVAAP
;
A
#
# COMPACT_ATOMS: atom_id res chain seq x y z
N GLY A 1 -11.23 8.81 10.51
CA GLY A 1 -11.42 8.18 9.19
C GLY A 1 -10.45 7.03 9.01
N LYS A 2 -10.52 6.32 7.87
CA LYS A 2 -9.58 5.26 7.47
C LYS A 2 -9.03 5.57 6.07
N LEU A 3 -7.82 5.15 5.77
CA LEU A 3 -7.11 5.37 4.51
C LEU A 3 -6.45 4.08 4.05
N ILE A 4 -6.67 3.71 2.79
CA ILE A 4 -5.88 2.70 2.10
C ILE A 4 -5.11 3.40 1.00
N LEU A 5 -3.78 3.33 1.09
CA LEU A 5 -2.87 3.67 0.00
C LEU A 5 -2.54 2.38 -0.73
N TRP A 6 -2.47 2.44 -2.05
CA TRP A 6 -1.94 1.35 -2.86
C TRP A 6 -1.16 1.90 -4.04
N HIS A 7 -0.19 1.14 -4.52
CA HIS A 7 0.59 1.51 -5.70
C HIS A 7 1.02 0.25 -6.46
N GLY A 8 1.00 0.31 -7.79
CA GLY A 8 1.65 -0.69 -8.62
C GLY A 8 3.17 -0.66 -8.42
N TRP A 9 3.78 -1.78 -8.05
CA TRP A 9 5.22 -1.82 -7.79
C TRP A 9 6.07 -1.73 -9.06
N ALA A 10 5.45 -1.98 -10.22
CA ALA A 10 6.04 -1.84 -11.54
C ALA A 10 5.48 -0.60 -12.28
N ASP A 11 4.92 0.38 -11.58
CA ASP A 11 4.41 1.61 -12.20
C ASP A 11 5.55 2.37 -12.91
N GLN A 12 5.42 2.43 -14.24
CA GLN A 12 6.38 3.04 -15.14
C GLN A 12 6.19 4.56 -15.31
N HIS A 13 5.11 5.14 -14.77
CA HIS A 13 4.79 6.56 -14.89
C HIS A 13 5.03 7.32 -13.58
N ILE A 14 4.58 6.77 -12.45
CA ILE A 14 4.75 7.37 -11.12
C ILE A 14 5.55 6.40 -10.27
N SER A 15 6.69 6.85 -9.74
CA SER A 15 7.51 5.95 -8.93
C SER A 15 6.77 5.58 -7.62
N PRO A 16 6.64 4.29 -7.30
CA PRO A 16 6.04 3.86 -6.04
C PRO A 16 6.90 4.26 -4.82
N LEU A 17 8.17 4.62 -5.04
CA LEU A 17 9.05 5.17 -4.00
C LEU A 17 8.51 6.47 -3.40
N PHE A 18 7.77 7.29 -4.17
CA PHE A 18 7.15 8.50 -3.63
C PHE A 18 6.03 8.18 -2.65
N THR A 19 5.24 7.15 -2.91
CA THR A 19 4.17 6.72 -1.99
C THR A 19 4.75 6.10 -0.72
N ILE A 20 5.85 5.34 -0.83
CA ILE A 20 6.60 4.86 0.35
C ILE A 20 7.10 6.05 1.16
N ALA A 21 7.80 6.99 0.53
CA ALA A 21 8.36 8.16 1.20
C ALA A 21 7.28 8.96 1.97
N TYR A 22 6.10 9.13 1.35
CA TYR A 22 4.95 9.77 1.99
C TYR A 22 4.44 8.98 3.20
N TYR A 23 4.29 7.66 3.07
CA TYR A 23 3.81 6.80 4.15
C TYR A 23 4.81 6.74 5.31
N GLU A 24 6.11 6.65 5.03
CA GLU A 24 7.18 6.71 6.03
C GLU A 24 7.24 8.09 6.71
N ALA A 25 7.09 9.19 5.97
CA ALA A 25 7.03 10.53 6.56
C ALA A 25 5.82 10.71 7.50
N MET A 26 4.67 10.12 7.14
CA MET A 26 3.49 10.09 8.00
C MET A 26 3.78 9.33 9.31
N GLN A 27 4.42 8.15 9.21
CA GLN A 27 4.84 7.38 10.39
C GLN A 27 5.87 8.13 11.24
N ASN A 28 6.84 8.80 10.62
CA ASN A 28 7.85 9.58 11.33
C ASN A 28 7.24 10.78 12.07
N THR A 29 6.18 11.37 11.52
CA THR A 29 5.49 12.53 12.12
C THR A 29 4.55 12.13 13.25
N MET A 30 3.80 11.03 13.07
CA MET A 30 2.67 10.68 13.94
C MET A 30 2.94 9.46 14.83
N GLY A 31 3.99 8.68 14.53
CA GLY A 31 4.29 7.37 15.11
C GLY A 31 3.61 6.23 14.35
N THR A 32 4.34 5.13 14.12
CA THR A 32 3.86 3.95 13.38
C THR A 32 2.54 3.41 13.91
N SER A 33 2.41 3.19 15.23
CA SER A 33 1.16 2.66 15.81
C SER A 33 -0.04 3.57 15.59
N ALA A 34 0.16 4.89 15.58
CA ALA A 34 -0.91 5.84 15.30
C ALA A 34 -1.33 5.76 13.83
N VAL A 35 -0.36 5.69 12.91
CA VAL A 35 -0.62 5.52 11.48
C VAL A 35 -1.31 4.20 11.18
N ASP A 36 -0.84 3.07 11.70
CA ASP A 36 -1.42 1.73 11.46
C ASP A 36 -2.89 1.62 11.89
N ALA A 37 -3.30 2.42 12.88
CA ALA A 37 -4.67 2.47 13.36
C ALA A 37 -5.65 3.06 12.33
N PHE A 38 -5.17 3.87 11.38
CA PHE A 38 -6.03 4.52 10.38
C PHE A 38 -5.57 4.41 8.92
N ALA A 39 -4.30 4.11 8.63
CA ALA A 39 -3.74 4.07 7.29
C ALA A 39 -2.94 2.78 7.04
N ARG A 40 -3.12 2.19 5.85
CA ARG A 40 -2.33 1.04 5.37
C ARG A 40 -1.87 1.27 3.95
N LEU A 41 -0.62 0.90 3.65
CA LEU A 41 -0.05 0.94 2.31
C LEU A 41 0.11 -0.48 1.74
N TYR A 42 -0.36 -0.71 0.52
CA TYR A 42 -0.18 -1.96 -0.24
C TYR A 42 0.60 -1.71 -1.53
N LEU A 43 1.73 -2.37 -1.69
CA LEU A 43 2.53 -2.32 -2.92
C LEU A 43 2.26 -3.60 -3.70
N VAL A 44 1.70 -3.48 -4.91
CA VAL A 44 1.23 -4.63 -5.67
C VAL A 44 2.30 -5.07 -6.68
N PRO A 45 2.95 -6.24 -6.50
CA PRO A 45 4.06 -6.66 -7.36
C PRO A 45 3.62 -6.87 -8.81
N GLY A 46 4.45 -6.42 -9.75
CA GLY A 46 4.23 -6.59 -11.19
C GLY A 46 3.09 -5.76 -11.78
N VAL A 47 2.35 -5.01 -10.97
CA VAL A 47 1.27 -4.13 -11.44
C VAL A 47 1.85 -2.78 -11.86
N GLY A 48 1.46 -2.33 -13.05
CA GLY A 48 1.86 -1.05 -13.62
C GLY A 48 0.99 0.13 -13.17
N HIS A 49 0.98 1.19 -13.97
CA HIS A 49 0.21 2.40 -13.66
C HIS A 49 -1.29 2.14 -13.55
N CYS A 50 -1.80 2.16 -12.30
CA CYS A 50 -3.18 1.88 -11.92
C CYS A 50 -3.75 0.50 -12.31
N GLY A 51 -2.96 -0.36 -12.96
CA GLY A 51 -3.41 -1.66 -13.46
C GLY A 51 -2.44 -2.25 -14.48
N GLY A 52 -2.86 -3.35 -15.13
CA GLY A 52 -2.03 -4.07 -16.09
C GLY A 52 -0.70 -4.56 -15.49
N GLY A 53 0.31 -4.71 -16.35
CA GLY A 53 1.61 -5.28 -15.98
C GLY A 53 1.62 -6.80 -15.96
N GLU A 54 2.71 -7.39 -15.46
CA GLU A 54 2.94 -8.84 -15.38
C GLU A 54 2.39 -9.47 -14.08
N GLY A 55 1.95 -8.63 -13.14
CA GLY A 55 1.39 -9.04 -11.86
C GLY A 55 -0.12 -9.30 -11.91
N ASN A 56 -0.72 -9.40 -10.72
CA ASN A 56 -2.16 -9.56 -10.54
C ASN A 56 -2.82 -8.18 -10.32
N PRO A 57 -3.48 -7.57 -11.31
CA PRO A 57 -3.94 -6.19 -11.22
C PRO A 57 -5.29 -6.01 -10.54
N ASN A 58 -6.12 -7.05 -10.47
CA ASN A 58 -7.45 -6.93 -9.90
C ASN A 58 -7.38 -6.97 -8.38
N ILE A 59 -8.07 -6.05 -7.73
CA ILE A 59 -8.08 -5.89 -6.28
C ILE A 59 -9.38 -5.23 -5.85
N ASP A 60 -10.01 -5.74 -4.78
CA ASP A 60 -11.17 -5.10 -4.17
C ASP A 60 -10.73 -4.34 -2.91
N LEU A 61 -10.58 -3.03 -3.04
CA LEU A 61 -10.25 -2.14 -1.92
C LEU A 61 -11.48 -1.47 -1.31
N VAL A 62 -12.59 -1.37 -2.05
CA VAL A 62 -13.82 -0.71 -1.59
C VAL A 62 -14.45 -1.51 -0.47
N SER A 63 -14.63 -2.83 -0.65
CA SER A 63 -15.16 -3.67 0.43
C SER A 63 -14.24 -3.66 1.66
N ARG A 64 -12.93 -3.53 1.45
CA ARG A 64 -11.93 -3.52 2.54
C ARG A 64 -11.97 -2.23 3.35
N ILE A 65 -12.09 -1.08 2.69
CA ILE A 65 -12.23 0.20 3.41
C ILE A 65 -13.58 0.29 4.11
N THR A 66 -14.67 -0.19 3.49
CA THR A 66 -16.00 -0.23 4.10
C THR A 66 -16.00 -1.08 5.36
N ALA A 67 -15.50 -2.31 5.31
CA ALA A 67 -15.39 -3.18 6.48
C ALA A 67 -14.52 -2.55 7.59
N TRP A 68 -13.46 -1.83 7.23
CA TRP A 68 -12.63 -1.16 8.23
C TRP A 68 -13.34 0.02 8.90
N VAL A 69 -14.08 0.81 8.13
CA VAL A 69 -14.81 1.98 8.65
C VAL A 69 -16.00 1.53 9.50
N GLU A 70 -16.78 0.57 9.02
CA GLU A 70 -18.07 0.21 9.63
C GLU A 70 -17.96 -0.86 10.71
N GLN A 71 -16.99 -1.77 10.59
CA GLN A 71 -16.88 -2.95 11.46
C GLN A 71 -15.58 -2.94 12.28
N GLY A 72 -14.71 -1.95 12.08
CA GLY A 72 -13.39 -1.89 12.73
C GLY A 72 -12.39 -2.92 12.19
N THR A 73 -12.77 -3.71 11.18
CA THR A 73 -11.96 -4.81 10.65
C THR A 73 -11.05 -4.30 9.54
N GLY A 74 -9.89 -3.77 9.93
CA GLY A 74 -8.88 -3.37 8.96
C GLY A 74 -8.27 -4.58 8.23
N PRO A 75 -8.05 -4.51 6.91
CA PRO A 75 -7.51 -5.64 6.13
C PRO A 75 -6.07 -6.01 6.52
N SER A 76 -5.84 -7.18 7.13
CA SER A 76 -4.47 -7.66 7.41
C SER A 76 -3.72 -8.08 6.14
N SER A 77 -4.47 -8.27 5.05
CA SER A 77 -4.00 -8.47 3.68
C SER A 77 -5.13 -8.14 2.72
N VAL A 78 -4.80 -7.89 1.46
CA VAL A 78 -5.76 -7.74 0.35
C VAL A 78 -5.41 -8.76 -0.72
N MET A 79 -6.39 -9.53 -1.20
CA MET A 79 -6.14 -10.50 -2.26
C MET A 79 -6.16 -9.78 -3.61
N THR A 80 -5.09 -9.96 -4.38
CA THR A 80 -5.05 -9.57 -5.79
C THR A 80 -5.18 -10.80 -6.67
N TYR A 81 -5.70 -10.61 -7.88
CA TYR A 81 -5.91 -11.71 -8.81
C TYR A 81 -5.83 -11.29 -10.27
N GLN A 82 -5.66 -12.26 -11.14
CA GLN A 82 -5.79 -12.14 -12.58
C GLN A 82 -6.95 -13.02 -13.05
N THR A 83 -7.61 -12.59 -14.12
CA THR A 83 -8.71 -13.33 -14.73
C THR A 83 -8.41 -13.63 -16.20
N ASP A 84 -9.00 -14.72 -16.71
CA ASP A 84 -9.09 -14.97 -18.14
C ASP A 84 -10.16 -14.07 -18.82
N THR A 85 -10.36 -14.27 -20.12
CA THR A 85 -11.39 -13.55 -20.91
C THR A 85 -12.82 -13.88 -20.51
N SER A 86 -13.03 -14.99 -19.77
CA SER A 86 -14.32 -15.41 -19.23
C SER A 86 -14.52 -14.98 -17.77
N SER A 87 -13.64 -14.12 -17.25
CA SER A 87 -13.64 -13.65 -15.85
C SER A 87 -13.38 -14.72 -14.79
N ASN A 88 -12.82 -15.88 -15.17
CA ASN A 88 -12.37 -16.87 -14.18
C ASN A 88 -11.02 -16.47 -13.61
N VAL A 89 -10.85 -16.61 -12.29
CA VAL A 89 -9.56 -16.35 -11.63
C VAL A 89 -8.54 -17.40 -12.06
N THR A 90 -7.41 -16.95 -12.62
CA THR A 90 -6.32 -17.82 -13.09
C THR A 90 -5.09 -17.79 -12.18
N ALA A 91 -4.90 -16.71 -11.44
CA ALA A 91 -3.86 -16.57 -10.44
C ALA A 91 -4.29 -15.58 -9.36
N SER A 92 -3.80 -15.75 -8.14
CA SER A 92 -4.05 -14.81 -7.04
C SER A 92 -2.87 -14.70 -6.07
N ARG A 93 -2.70 -13.54 -5.43
CA ARG A 93 -1.66 -13.30 -4.42
C ARG A 93 -2.20 -12.41 -3.31
N PRO A 94 -2.01 -12.74 -2.03
CA PRO A 94 -2.24 -11.77 -0.97
C PRO A 94 -1.16 -10.69 -1.05
N VAL A 95 -1.54 -9.44 -0.82
CA VAL A 95 -0.62 -8.33 -0.57
C VAL A 95 -0.81 -7.93 0.89
N TYR A 96 0.29 -7.87 1.61
CA TYR A 96 0.31 -7.49 3.03
C TYR A 96 0.63 -6.00 3.18
N PRO A 97 0.23 -5.36 4.28
CA PRO A 97 0.62 -3.98 4.56
C PRO A 97 2.15 -3.83 4.53
N TYR A 98 2.62 -2.76 3.89
CA TYR A 98 4.02 -2.40 3.85
C TYR A 98 4.63 -2.38 5.27
N PRO A 99 5.83 -2.95 5.47
CA PRO A 99 6.77 -3.41 4.45
C PRO A 99 6.73 -4.93 4.20
N ALA A 100 5.71 -5.63 4.70
CA ALA A 100 5.61 -7.09 4.54
C ALA A 100 5.33 -7.49 3.09
N VAL A 101 5.83 -8.67 2.70
CA VAL A 101 5.63 -9.24 1.36
C VAL A 101 4.92 -10.59 1.44
N ALA A 102 4.42 -11.08 0.32
CA ALA A 102 3.89 -12.44 0.24
C ALA A 102 5.03 -13.46 0.14
N MET A 103 5.03 -14.44 1.04
CA MET A 103 5.98 -15.56 1.04
C MET A 103 5.25 -16.85 0.73
N TYR A 104 5.69 -17.55 -0.32
CA TYR A 104 5.12 -18.86 -0.67
C TYR A 104 5.45 -19.88 0.43
N LYS A 105 4.47 -20.70 0.83
CA LYS A 105 4.66 -21.73 1.86
C LYS A 105 5.62 -22.86 1.43
N GLY A 106 5.96 -22.94 0.14
CA GLY A 106 6.83 -23.97 -0.43
C GLY A 106 6.09 -25.21 -0.95
N SER A 107 4.77 -25.27 -0.83
CA SER A 107 3.93 -26.39 -1.29
C SER A 107 2.54 -25.91 -1.70
N GLY A 108 1.91 -26.64 -2.63
CA GLY A 108 0.61 -26.30 -3.22
C GLY A 108 0.74 -25.79 -4.66
N ASP A 109 -0.37 -25.33 -5.23
CA ASP A 109 -0.30 -24.58 -6.50
C ASP A 109 0.26 -23.19 -6.20
N TRP A 110 1.35 -22.84 -6.87
CA TRP A 110 1.91 -21.51 -6.73
C TRP A 110 1.01 -20.47 -7.34
N HIS A 111 0.05 -20.75 -8.25
CA HIS A 111 -0.92 -19.74 -8.71
C HIS A 111 -2.01 -19.38 -7.70
N ASP A 112 -2.18 -20.18 -6.64
CA ASP A 112 -3.18 -19.96 -5.60
C ASP A 112 -2.64 -19.11 -4.43
N GLY A 113 -3.27 -17.95 -4.21
CA GLY A 113 -2.94 -17.01 -3.15
C GLY A 113 -3.11 -17.59 -1.74
N ALA A 114 -3.94 -18.62 -1.55
CA ALA A 114 -4.05 -19.34 -0.27
C ALA A 114 -2.75 -20.07 0.11
N ASN A 115 -1.83 -20.25 -0.84
CA ASN A 115 -0.54 -20.88 -0.61
C ASN A 115 0.58 -19.90 -0.17
N TYR A 116 0.20 -18.66 0.19
CA TYR A 116 1.11 -17.62 0.64
C TYR A 116 0.79 -17.18 2.07
N VAL A 117 1.83 -16.74 2.78
CA VAL A 117 1.76 -16.16 4.11
C VAL A 117 2.52 -14.83 4.15
N SER A 118 2.35 -14.06 5.22
CA SER A 118 3.13 -12.83 5.42
C SER A 118 4.60 -13.18 5.63
N GLY A 119 5.47 -12.60 4.82
CA GLY A 119 6.92 -12.63 4.95
C GLY A 119 7.46 -11.27 5.39
N GLY A 120 8.66 -11.28 5.96
CA GLY A 120 9.39 -10.06 6.29
C GLY A 120 9.75 -9.24 5.03
N PRO A 121 10.13 -7.97 5.20
CA PRO A 121 10.53 -7.13 4.08
C PRO A 121 11.71 -7.73 3.31
N LEU A 122 11.68 -7.66 1.98
CA LEU A 122 12.83 -8.05 1.14
C LEU A 122 13.98 -7.05 1.24
N TYR A 123 13.67 -5.79 1.58
CA TYR A 123 14.63 -4.71 1.77
C TYR A 123 14.24 -3.92 3.01
N ASN A 124 15.19 -3.68 3.91
CA ASN A 124 15.00 -2.94 5.15
C ASN A 124 15.64 -1.53 5.11
N VAL A 125 16.09 -1.10 3.92
CA VAL A 125 16.67 0.23 3.73
C VAL A 125 15.52 1.23 3.66
N ALA A 126 15.45 2.12 4.65
CA ALA A 126 14.50 3.24 4.65
C ALA A 126 14.72 4.12 3.42
N THR A 127 13.66 4.81 2.96
CA THR A 127 13.80 5.74 1.83
C THR A 127 14.87 6.78 2.13
N ALA A 128 15.91 6.83 1.31
CA ALA A 128 17.00 7.79 1.48
C ALA A 128 16.50 9.23 1.38
N ALA A 129 17.16 10.16 2.06
CA ALA A 129 16.91 11.58 1.87
C ALA A 129 17.15 11.97 0.40
N TRP A 130 16.23 12.73 -0.18
CA TRP A 130 16.29 13.21 -1.57
C TRP A 130 15.79 14.66 -1.65
N ALA A 131 16.07 15.35 -2.76
CA ALA A 131 15.88 16.80 -2.90
C ALA A 131 14.44 17.32 -2.67
N GLY A 132 13.43 16.46 -2.72
CA GLY A 132 12.03 16.80 -2.40
C GLY A 132 11.48 16.11 -1.16
N SER A 133 12.32 15.47 -0.35
CA SER A 133 11.90 14.89 0.94
C SER A 133 11.28 15.94 1.88
N SER A 134 11.67 17.21 1.75
CA SER A 134 11.09 18.33 2.48
C SER A 134 9.62 18.58 2.16
N PHE A 135 9.10 18.13 1.01
CA PHE A 135 7.68 18.23 0.65
C PHE A 135 6.76 17.46 1.60
N TYR A 136 7.29 16.50 2.35
CA TYR A 136 6.53 15.75 3.35
C TYR A 136 6.65 16.31 4.76
N THR A 137 7.32 17.45 4.93
CA THR A 137 7.35 18.15 6.22
C THR A 137 5.97 18.77 6.48
N PRO A 138 5.36 18.53 7.66
CA PRO A 138 4.08 19.14 8.00
C PRO A 138 4.14 20.67 7.88
N TYR A 139 3.15 21.23 7.19
CA TYR A 139 3.01 22.68 7.10
C TYR A 139 2.60 23.25 8.47
N THR A 140 3.41 24.17 9.00
CA THR A 140 3.03 24.97 10.15
C THR A 140 2.42 26.29 9.66
N ALA A 141 1.12 26.45 9.87
CA ALA A 141 0.43 27.68 9.50
C ALA A 141 1.06 28.88 10.21
N LYS A 142 1.46 29.89 9.43
CA LYS A 142 1.85 31.20 9.95
C LYS A 142 0.62 32.10 9.90
N VAL A 143 0.13 32.52 11.07
CA VAL A 143 -0.89 33.57 11.12
C VAL A 143 -0.22 34.87 10.70
N GLN A 144 -0.43 35.32 9.46
CA GLN A 144 -0.19 36.71 9.11
C GLN A 144 -1.35 37.53 9.66
N GLY A 145 -1.25 37.92 10.94
CA GLY A 145 -2.18 38.86 11.52
C GLY A 145 -2.02 40.20 10.81
N VAL A 146 -3.01 40.57 9.99
CA VAL A 146 -3.23 42.00 9.70
C VAL A 146 -3.87 42.54 10.99
N ALA A 147 -3.21 43.52 11.62
CA ALA A 147 -3.79 44.18 12.79
C ALA A 147 -5.19 44.68 12.42
N ALA A 148 -6.20 44.35 13.24
CA ALA A 148 -7.53 44.90 13.09
C ALA A 148 -7.44 46.45 13.22
N PRO A 149 -8.16 47.21 12.38
CA PRO A 149 -8.14 48.68 12.41
C PRO A 149 -8.65 49.26 13.75
#